data_AF-A0ABF7Q1S3-F1
#
_entry.id   AF-A0ABF7Q1S3-F1
#
_cell.length_a   1.000
_cell.length_b   1.000
_cell.length_c   1.000
_cell.angle_alpha   90.00
_cell.angle_beta   90.00
_cell.angle_gamma   90.00
#
_symmetry.space_group_name_H-M   'P 1'
#
loop_
_entity.id
_entity.type
_entity.pdbx_description
1 polymer ?
#
loop_
_entity_poly.entity_id
_entity_poly.type
_entity_poly.pdbx_seq_one_letter_code
_entity_poly.pdbx_strand_id
1 'polypeptide(L)'
;MVRDRLNVAWLQLLALAIATLAAASLLPSRWLIDAVVLSLAMAKGRVIVLDFLGLRHAPALWRGLLTTWLAGLAMLAGLAVALRAMV
;
A
#
# COMPACT_ATOMS: atom_id res chain seq x y z
N MET A 1 -21.27 -12.69 -1.28
CA MET A 1 -20.47 -11.94 -2.27
C MET A 1 -19.68 -10.78 -1.66
N VAL A 2 -20.30 -9.70 -1.15
CA VAL A 2 -19.56 -8.56 -0.54
C VAL A 2 -18.75 -9.00 0.70
N ARG A 3 -19.35 -9.84 1.55
CA ARG A 3 -18.69 -10.38 2.76
C ARG A 3 -17.46 -11.23 2.42
N ASP A 4 -17.52 -12.01 1.35
CA ASP A 4 -16.38 -12.83 0.88
C ASP A 4 -15.22 -11.96 0.38
N ARG A 5 -15.52 -10.89 -0.36
CA ARG A 5 -14.49 -9.94 -0.83
C ARG A 5 -13.86 -9.16 0.30
N LEU A 6 -14.66 -8.75 1.29
CA LEU A 6 -14.14 -8.07 2.48
C LEU A 6 -13.23 -9.01 3.28
N ASN A 7 -13.60 -10.29 3.42
CA ASN A 7 -12.77 -11.30 4.08
C ASN A 7 -11.44 -11.51 3.33
N VAL A 8 -11.48 -11.58 1.99
CA VAL A 8 -10.27 -11.67 1.16
C VAL A 8 -9.39 -10.43 1.31
N ALA A 9 -9.98 -9.23 1.25
CA ALA A 9 -9.24 -7.98 1.45
C ALA A 9 -8.61 -7.93 2.85
N TRP A 10 -9.33 -8.38 3.87
CA TRP A 10 -8.83 -8.46 5.24
C TRP A 10 -7.65 -9.42 5.36
N LEU A 11 -7.74 -10.62 4.77
CA LEU A 11 -6.64 -11.59 4.71
C LEU A 11 -5.43 -11.04 3.96
N GLN A 12 -5.64 -10.35 2.84
CA GLN A 12 -4.58 -9.67 2.10
C GLN A 12 -3.91 -8.60 2.95
N LEU A 13 -4.67 -7.79 3.67
CA LEU A 13 -4.13 -6.74 4.54
C LEU A 13 -3.34 -7.33 5.71
N LEU A 14 -3.81 -8.44 6.28
CA LEU A 14 -3.09 -9.16 7.32
C LEU A 14 -1.77 -9.72 6.79
N ALA A 15 -1.80 -10.38 5.63
CA ALA A 15 -0.60 -10.92 5.00
C ALA A 15 0.43 -9.82 4.66
N LEU A 16 -0.04 -8.69 4.13
CA LEU A 16 0.82 -7.53 3.84
C LEU A 16 1.40 -6.90 5.12
N ALA A 17 0.63 -6.88 6.22
CA ALA A 17 1.12 -6.40 7.51
C ALA A 17 2.24 -7.31 8.06
N ILE A 18 2.04 -8.63 8.01
CA ILE A 18 3.07 -9.60 8.41
C ILE A 18 4.31 -9.47 7.51
N ALA A 19 4.12 -9.34 6.19
CA ALA A 19 5.22 -9.14 5.25
C ALA A 19 6.03 -7.86 5.55
N THR A 20 5.37 -6.80 6.03
CA THR A 20 6.04 -5.55 6.41
C THR A 20 6.94 -5.76 7.64
N LEU A 21 6.43 -6.47 8.65
CA LEU A 21 7.21 -6.82 9.84
C LEU A 21 8.39 -7.73 9.48
N ALA A 22 8.16 -8.72 8.61
CA ALA A 22 9.19 -9.63 8.13
C ALA A 22 10.28 -8.88 7.34
N ALA A 23 9.90 -7.95 6.45
CA ALA A 23 10.84 -7.14 5.69
C ALA A 23 11.76 -6.31 6.61
N ALA A 24 11.20 -5.71 7.67
CA ALA A 24 11.98 -4.94 8.64
C ALA A 24 12.99 -5.78 9.42
N SER A 25 12.70 -7.06 9.65
CA SER A 25 13.55 -7.97 10.43
C SER A 25 14.56 -8.76 9.59
N LEU A 26 14.22 -9.08 8.34
CA LEU A 26 14.99 -10.02 7.50
C LEU A 26 15.91 -9.32 6.49
N LEU A 27 15.61 -8.08 6.11
CA LEU A 27 16.41 -7.38 5.11
C LEU A 27 17.60 -6.67 5.78
N PRO A 28 18.82 -6.87 5.29
CA PRO A 28 20.02 -6.30 5.92
C PRO A 28 20.27 -4.83 5.55
N SER A 29 19.68 -4.36 4.45
CA SER A 29 19.94 -3.02 3.90
C SER A 29 18.80 -2.05 4.22
N ARG A 30 19.15 -0.89 4.81
CA ARG A 30 18.19 0.16 5.18
C ARG A 30 17.40 0.69 3.99
N TRP A 31 18.06 0.97 2.86
CA TRP A 31 17.38 1.45 1.65
C TRP A 31 16.45 0.39 1.05
N LEU A 32 16.84 -0.89 1.17
CA LEU A 32 16.04 -2.01 0.67
C LEU A 32 14.80 -2.22 1.55
N ILE A 33 14.94 -2.10 2.88
CA ILE A 33 13.81 -2.08 3.80
C ILE A 33 12.84 -0.97 3.40
N ASP A 34 13.31 0.25 3.24
CA ASP A 34 12.47 1.40 2.89
C ASP A 34 11.71 1.19 1.57
N ALA A 35 12.39 0.68 0.54
CA ALA A 35 11.78 0.39 -0.75
C ALA A 35 10.73 -0.74 -0.68
N VAL A 36 11.01 -1.81 0.07
CA VAL A 36 10.08 -2.94 0.23
C VAL A 36 8.89 -2.54 1.07
N VAL A 37 9.11 -1.84 2.19
CA VAL A 37 8.04 -1.33 3.06
C VAL A 37 7.15 -0.36 2.30
N LEU A 38 7.72 0.54 1.48
CA LEU A 38 6.94 1.43 0.63
C LEU A 38 6.09 0.65 -0.37
N SER A 39 6.65 -0.35 -1.04
CA SER A 39 5.93 -1.19 -1.99
C SER A 39 4.76 -1.93 -1.33
N LEU A 40 4.97 -2.47 -0.13
CA LEU A 40 3.94 -3.11 0.67
C LEU A 40 2.86 -2.11 1.12
N ALA A 41 3.25 -0.90 1.52
CA ALA A 41 2.31 0.15 1.89
C ALA A 41 1.42 0.57 0.70
N MET A 42 1.98 0.68 -0.50
CA MET A 42 1.20 0.95 -1.72
C MET A 42 0.21 -0.18 -2.02
N ALA A 43 0.64 -1.43 -1.89
CA ALA A 43 -0.24 -2.58 -2.07
C ALA A 43 -1.41 -2.56 -1.06
N LYS A 44 -1.13 -2.27 0.22
CA LYS A 44 -2.16 -2.12 1.27
C LYS A 44 -3.13 -0.99 0.92
N GLY A 45 -2.62 0.18 0.54
CA GLY A 45 -3.45 1.33 0.17
C GLY A 45 -4.41 1.00 -0.97
N ARG A 46 -3.95 0.27 -1.99
CA ARG A 46 -4.79 -0.15 -3.12
C ARG A 46 -5.92 -1.10 -2.68
N VAL A 47 -5.62 -2.08 -1.82
CA VAL A 47 -6.62 -3.02 -1.26
C VAL A 47 -7.63 -2.26 -0.41
N ILE A 48 -7.18 -1.31 0.42
CA ILE A 48 -8.09 -0.51 1.27
C ILE A 48 -9.03 0.33 0.42
N VAL A 49 -8.51 1.11 -0.53
CA VAL A 49 -9.31 2.01 -1.36
C VAL A 49 -10.32 1.21 -2.18
N LEU A 50 -9.89 0.17 -2.89
CA LEU A 50 -10.76 -0.53 -3.84
C LEU A 50 -11.71 -1.53 -3.16
N ASP A 51 -11.22 -2.31 -2.20
CA ASP A 51 -11.94 -3.46 -1.67
C ASP A 51 -12.53 -3.21 -0.28
N PHE A 52 -11.77 -2.58 0.61
CA PHE A 52 -12.23 -2.35 1.98
C PHE A 52 -13.24 -1.19 2.07
N LEU A 53 -12.93 -0.05 1.45
CA LEU A 53 -13.81 1.11 1.34
C LEU A 53 -14.85 0.95 0.21
N GLY A 54 -14.71 -0.09 -0.62
CA GLY A 54 -15.68 -0.43 -1.64
C GLY A 54 -15.76 0.56 -2.82
N LEU A 55 -14.72 1.38 -3.06
CA LEU A 55 -14.75 2.40 -4.12
C LEU A 55 -14.95 1.87 -5.54
N ARG A 56 -14.90 0.56 -5.74
CA ARG A 56 -15.34 -0.08 -7.00
C ARG A 56 -16.78 0.29 -7.37
N HIS A 57 -17.63 0.57 -6.40
CA HIS A 57 -19.04 0.94 -6.60
C HIS A 57 -19.29 2.44 -6.34
N ALA A 58 -18.25 3.21 -6.02
CA ALA A 58 -18.36 4.64 -5.77
C ALA A 58 -18.35 5.44 -7.09
N PRO A 59 -18.91 6.67 -7.08
CA PRO A 59 -18.85 7.57 -8.23
C PRO A 59 -17.41 7.79 -8.72
N ALA A 60 -17.25 7.96 -10.03
CA ALA A 60 -15.93 8.09 -10.67
C ALA A 60 -15.08 9.23 -10.09
N LEU A 61 -15.71 10.33 -9.63
CA LEU A 61 -15.03 11.46 -9.01
C LEU A 61 -14.31 11.04 -7.71
N TRP A 62 -15.01 10.34 -6.81
CA TRP A 62 -14.43 9.86 -5.55
C TRP A 62 -13.34 8.83 -5.77
N ARG A 63 -13.53 7.94 -6.76
CA ARG A 63 -12.52 6.97 -7.16
C ARG A 63 -11.27 7.64 -7.72
N GLY A 64 -11.45 8.62 -8.59
CA GLY A 64 -10.36 9.45 -9.12
C GLY A 64 -9.60 10.11 -7.98
N LEU A 65 -10.30 10.90 -7.15
CA LEU A 65 -9.69 11.67 -6.06
C LEU A 65 -8.83 10.79 -5.12
N LEU A 66 -9.38 9.69 -4.60
CA LEU A 66 -8.65 8.84 -3.67
C LEU A 66 -7.50 8.07 -4.33
N THR A 67 -7.63 7.69 -5.60
CA THR A 67 -6.52 7.05 -6.32
C THR A 67 -5.40 8.05 -6.64
N THR A 68 -5.72 9.26 -7.07
CA THR A 68 -4.72 10.32 -7.27
C THR A 68 -4.04 10.74 -5.97
N TRP A 69 -4.79 10.82 -4.88
CA TRP A 69 -4.23 11.13 -3.56
C TRP A 69 -3.24 10.05 -3.12
N LEU A 70 -3.61 8.77 -3.23
CA LEU A 70 -2.73 7.65 -2.92
C LEU A 70 -1.48 7.64 -3.81
N ALA A 71 -1.64 7.90 -5.11
CA ALA A 71 -0.53 7.99 -6.06
C ALA A 71 0.42 9.16 -5.71
N GLY A 72 -0.11 10.31 -5.31
CA GLY A 72 0.69 11.47 -4.88
C GLY A 72 1.53 11.16 -3.64
N LEU A 73 0.92 10.55 -2.61
CA LEU A 73 1.64 10.13 -1.41
C LEU A 73 2.74 9.10 -1.73
N ALA A 74 2.44 8.14 -2.60
CA ALA A 74 3.41 7.16 -3.04
C ALA A 74 4.59 7.77 -3.81
N MET A 75 4.32 8.75 -4.67
CA MET A 75 5.36 9.46 -5.41
C MET A 75 6.28 10.25 -4.47
N LEU A 76 5.70 10.99 -3.52
CA LEU A 76 6.44 11.73 -2.49
C LEU A 76 7.30 10.80 -1.62
N ALA A 77 6.72 9.70 -1.14
CA ALA A 77 7.45 8.72 -0.35
C ALA A 77 8.54 8.01 -1.18
N GLY A 78 8.26 7.69 -2.44
CA GLY A 78 9.22 7.10 -3.36
C GLY A 78 10.42 8.02 -3.62
N LEU A 79 10.18 9.33 -3.78
CA LEU A 79 11.25 10.31 -3.88
C LEU A 79 12.10 10.33 -2.60
N ALA A 80 11.48 10.31 -1.42
CA ALA A 80 12.21 10.28 -0.15
C ALA A 80 13.09 9.02 -0.02
N VAL A 81 12.59 7.86 -0.42
CA VAL A 81 13.37 6.61 -0.45
C VAL A 81 14.53 6.71 -1.45
N ALA A 82 14.28 7.25 -2.65
CA ALA A 82 15.32 7.42 -3.67
C ALA A 82 16.44 8.36 -3.20
N LEU A 83 16.08 9.49 -2.58
CA LEU A 83 17.06 10.43 -2.02
C LEU A 83 17.88 9.79 -0.90
N ARG A 84 17.24 9.02 -0.02
CA ARG A 84 17.92 8.31 1.07
C ARG A 84 18.85 7.21 0.57
N ALA A 85 18.55 6.58 -0.58
CA ALA A 85 19.43 5.59 -1.19
C ALA A 85 20.73 6.20 -1.80
N MET A 86 20.78 7.53 -1.97
CA MET A 86 21.93 8.24 -2.54
C MET A 86 22.91 8.78 -1.48
N VAL A 87 22.58 8.69 -0.18
CA VAL A 87 23.39 9.18 0.95
C VAL A 87 23.86 8.01 1.79
#